data_AF-A0A6N6Q7R4-F1
#
_entry.id   AF-A0A6N6Q7R4-F1
#
_cell.length_a   1.000
_cell.length_b   1.000
_cell.length_c   1.000
_cell.angle_alpha   90.00
_cell.angle_beta   90.00
_cell.angle_gamma   90.00
#
_symmetry.space_group_name_H-M   'P 1'
#
loop_
_entity.id
_entity.type
_entity.pdbx_description
1 polymer ?
#
loop_
_entity_poly.entity_id
_entity_poly.type
_entity_poly.pdbx_seq_one_letter_code
_entity_poly.pdbx_strand_id
1 'polypeptide(L)'
;MGPRPLSPGRRFGRRPAGSPHPRHRFHPPLLRQTALGDVGRLCPRERGHRPRLHPLSLSRRTGGDRGRFLGDVRRVWIQHGVHGQFRARDGGLRSRPRGRGNAVVRAGRTRDHAQAGRRRRLHRRVAALFRKHRRGTRAQRGHPRGRHGRRRGLRGRGTVHCLGRNRDVAVSAPIEIRDGFRPRGRVTDVVFDWDGTLSFIRAGWAEVMLALFLEHLPAVPGEDAVARRRLALDDIWRLNGKPTVFQMQCLAERVAERGGRALGAAEYQDLYAAALGRVVDTRLADVREGRRPADDYMPPGARKLLETLHARGVRLHVASGTEQRFVLGEAEALGVVPLFDGRIHGPSAPDDRGYSKRGVLDAVLARHGIAPTQLGAFGDGHVEIEQAHLVGGTAIAVASDEETFGSGHIDPAKRTRLTGVGADAVIPDYDDLPTILGLLGLSPAPPTTTSGRNKDIP
;
A
#
# COMPACT_ATOMS: atom_id res chain seq x y z
N MET A 1 -24.94 -49.78 -0.51
CA MET A 1 -24.96 -50.71 -1.66
C MET A 1 -26.26 -50.46 -2.42
N GLY A 2 -26.25 -50.54 -3.76
CA GLY A 2 -27.44 -50.33 -4.62
C GLY A 2 -28.19 -51.64 -4.94
N PRO A 3 -28.95 -51.75 -6.05
CA PRO A 3 -29.07 -50.79 -7.17
C PRO A 3 -30.52 -50.51 -7.68
N ARG A 4 -30.61 -49.73 -8.77
CA ARG A 4 -31.80 -49.51 -9.61
C ARG A 4 -32.12 -50.73 -10.51
N PRO A 5 -33.23 -50.69 -11.28
CA PRO A 5 -33.07 -50.68 -12.75
C PRO A 5 -33.91 -49.61 -13.50
N LEU A 6 -33.97 -49.70 -14.84
CA LEU A 6 -34.19 -48.59 -15.81
C LEU A 6 -35.45 -48.74 -16.71
N SER A 7 -35.74 -47.64 -17.43
CA SER A 7 -36.80 -47.33 -18.42
C SER A 7 -36.98 -48.31 -19.61
N PRO A 8 -38.11 -48.22 -20.37
CA PRO A 8 -38.25 -47.28 -21.52
C PRO A 8 -39.65 -46.60 -21.62
N GLY A 9 -40.01 -45.71 -22.57
CA GLY A 9 -39.23 -44.96 -23.60
C GLY A 9 -39.84 -44.93 -25.02
N ARG A 10 -40.51 -43.84 -25.46
CA ARG A 10 -40.99 -43.60 -26.87
C ARG A 10 -40.97 -42.11 -27.30
N ARG A 11 -41.03 -41.85 -28.62
CA ARG A 11 -40.72 -40.56 -29.31
C ARG A 11 -41.90 -39.98 -30.11
N PHE A 12 -41.92 -38.64 -30.27
CA PHE A 12 -42.25 -37.80 -31.47
C PHE A 12 -41.85 -36.31 -31.15
N GLY A 13 -41.75 -35.32 -32.05
CA GLY A 13 -41.77 -35.29 -33.53
C GLY A 13 -41.39 -33.90 -34.13
N ARG A 14 -40.40 -33.88 -35.05
CA ARG A 14 -39.99 -32.89 -36.10
C ARG A 14 -40.47 -31.40 -36.12
N ARG A 15 -39.49 -30.47 -36.02
CA ARG A 15 -38.98 -29.40 -37.00
C ARG A 15 -39.96 -28.68 -37.98
N PRO A 16 -39.71 -27.42 -38.45
CA PRO A 16 -38.40 -26.86 -38.94
C PRO A 16 -38.07 -25.36 -38.57
N ALA A 17 -36.80 -24.95 -38.39
CA ALA A 17 -35.77 -24.38 -39.32
C ALA A 17 -35.79 -22.83 -39.54
N GLY A 18 -34.62 -22.16 -39.44
CA GLY A 18 -34.46 -20.71 -39.72
C GLY A 18 -33.16 -20.05 -39.19
N SER A 19 -32.12 -20.06 -40.04
CA SER A 19 -30.82 -19.34 -40.12
C SER A 19 -30.47 -18.05 -39.30
N PRO A 20 -29.18 -17.58 -39.31
CA PRO A 20 -28.56 -16.86 -38.17
C PRO A 20 -28.46 -15.33 -38.27
N HIS A 21 -28.14 -14.69 -37.14
CA HIS A 21 -27.82 -13.25 -37.03
C HIS A 21 -26.39 -12.98 -36.48
N PRO A 22 -25.82 -11.76 -36.65
CA PRO A 22 -24.41 -11.62 -37.01
C PRO A 22 -23.55 -10.86 -35.99
N ARG A 23 -22.23 -10.83 -36.27
CA ARG A 23 -21.23 -10.05 -35.54
C ARG A 23 -21.39 -8.55 -35.86
N HIS A 24 -21.51 -7.69 -34.86
CA HIS A 24 -21.36 -6.24 -35.02
C HIS A 24 -20.02 -5.74 -34.49
N ARG A 25 -19.26 -5.09 -35.36
CA ARG A 25 -18.12 -4.22 -35.00
C ARG A 25 -18.67 -2.83 -34.66
N PHE A 26 -18.13 -2.20 -33.62
CA PHE A 26 -18.38 -0.78 -33.35
C PHE A 26 -17.41 0.10 -34.14
N HIS A 27 -17.93 1.15 -34.78
CA HIS A 27 -17.19 2.31 -35.27
C HIS A 27 -17.65 3.56 -34.48
N PRO A 28 -16.76 4.54 -34.22
CA PRO A 28 -17.12 5.77 -33.51
C PRO A 28 -17.88 6.76 -34.39
N PRO A 29 -18.74 7.63 -33.83
CA PRO A 29 -19.49 8.61 -34.60
C PRO A 29 -18.63 9.80 -35.04
N LEU A 30 -18.77 10.19 -36.30
CA LEU A 30 -18.31 11.47 -36.86
C LEU A 30 -19.27 12.58 -36.45
N LEU A 31 -18.76 13.67 -35.88
CA LEU A 31 -19.51 14.92 -35.72
C LEU A 31 -19.26 15.85 -36.92
N ARG A 32 -20.34 16.47 -37.41
CA ARG A 32 -20.35 17.29 -38.62
C ARG A 32 -19.69 18.64 -38.40
N GLN A 33 -19.01 19.13 -39.43
CA GLN A 33 -18.66 20.54 -39.57
C GLN A 33 -19.92 21.36 -39.95
N THR A 34 -20.05 22.55 -39.39
CA THR A 34 -20.85 23.65 -39.94
C THR A 34 -19.99 24.91 -39.98
N ALA A 35 -20.24 25.76 -40.99
CA ALA A 35 -19.29 26.76 -41.44
C ALA A 35 -19.40 28.11 -40.71
N LEU A 36 -18.23 28.76 -40.58
CA LEU A 36 -17.90 30.15 -40.94
C LEU A 36 -18.84 31.31 -40.54
N GLY A 37 -18.23 32.27 -39.84
CA GLY A 37 -18.64 33.68 -39.77
C GLY A 37 -17.42 34.55 -39.45
N ASP A 38 -16.86 35.24 -40.45
CA ASP A 38 -15.74 36.18 -40.32
C ASP A 38 -16.15 37.47 -39.61
N VAL A 39 -15.32 38.00 -38.70
CA VAL A 39 -14.89 39.43 -38.71
C VAL A 39 -13.57 39.60 -37.92
N GLY A 40 -12.70 40.51 -38.38
CA GLY A 40 -11.96 41.41 -37.45
C GLY A 40 -10.46 41.17 -37.27
N ARG A 41 -9.64 41.92 -38.01
CA ARG A 41 -8.20 42.06 -37.78
C ARG A 41 -7.89 42.81 -36.47
N LEU A 42 -6.74 42.52 -35.85
CA LEU A 42 -5.63 43.47 -35.70
C LEU A 42 -4.45 42.86 -34.90
N CYS A 43 -3.25 42.89 -35.49
CA CYS A 43 -1.98 42.83 -34.76
C CYS A 43 -1.37 44.22 -34.71
N PRO A 44 -0.41 44.45 -33.80
CA PRO A 44 0.89 44.91 -34.29
C PRO A 44 2.05 44.02 -33.85
N ARG A 45 3.09 43.99 -34.69
CA ARG A 45 4.41 43.42 -34.39
C ARG A 45 5.29 44.53 -33.82
N GLU A 46 6.17 44.22 -32.87
CA GLU A 46 7.41 44.97 -32.70
C GLU A 46 8.64 44.06 -32.63
N ARG A 47 9.77 44.63 -33.04
CA ARG A 47 11.11 44.03 -33.12
C ARG A 47 11.84 44.49 -31.85
N GLY A 48 12.58 43.68 -31.09
CA GLY A 48 13.75 42.95 -31.53
C GLY A 48 15.02 43.70 -31.11
N HIS A 49 15.71 43.24 -30.05
CA HIS A 49 17.07 43.68 -29.71
C HIS A 49 17.84 42.60 -28.95
N ARG A 50 19.11 42.40 -29.33
CA ARG A 50 20.14 41.66 -28.55
C ARG A 50 21.16 42.65 -27.99
N PRO A 51 21.70 42.36 -26.80
CA PRO A 51 23.15 42.44 -26.56
C PRO A 51 23.67 41.08 -26.02
N ARG A 52 24.70 40.46 -26.62
CA ARG A 52 26.16 40.68 -26.40
C ARG A 52 26.63 40.37 -24.96
N LEU A 53 27.40 39.29 -24.85
CA LEU A 53 28.21 38.91 -23.69
C LEU A 53 29.59 39.57 -23.74
N HIS A 54 30.16 39.91 -22.59
CA HIS A 54 31.61 39.83 -22.32
C HIS A 54 31.84 39.59 -20.80
N PRO A 55 32.97 38.95 -20.40
CA PRO A 55 33.17 38.45 -19.03
C PRO A 55 34.08 39.34 -18.16
N LEU A 56 33.97 39.22 -16.84
CA LEU A 56 34.90 39.58 -15.73
C LEU A 56 34.10 39.29 -14.42
N SER A 57 34.64 38.97 -13.24
CA SER A 57 35.93 38.42 -12.78
C SER A 57 35.74 37.90 -11.33
N LEU A 58 36.58 36.97 -10.88
CA LEU A 58 36.52 36.43 -9.51
C LEU A 58 36.76 37.49 -8.42
N SER A 59 36.00 37.44 -7.33
CA SER A 59 36.56 37.73 -5.99
C SER A 59 35.90 36.85 -4.93
N ARG A 60 36.71 36.35 -3.98
CA ARG A 60 36.25 35.63 -2.79
C ARG A 60 35.94 36.64 -1.69
N ARG A 61 34.81 36.50 -1.00
CA ARG A 61 34.73 36.87 0.43
C ARG A 61 33.99 35.82 1.24
N THR A 62 34.54 35.61 2.44
CA THR A 62 34.09 34.73 3.51
C THR A 62 33.11 35.43 4.43
N GLY A 63 32.32 34.67 5.19
CA GLY A 63 31.42 35.17 6.23
C GLY A 63 30.01 34.65 5.99
N GLY A 64 29.50 33.83 6.90
CA GLY A 64 28.16 33.24 6.77
C GLY A 64 27.12 33.98 7.61
N ASP A 65 25.86 33.63 7.41
CA ASP A 65 24.88 33.64 8.50
C ASP A 65 23.83 32.54 8.28
N ARG A 66 23.10 32.20 9.34
CA ARG A 66 22.04 31.17 9.37
C ARG A 66 20.70 31.80 9.00
N GLY A 67 20.00 31.26 8.00
CA GLY A 67 18.64 31.70 7.73
C GLY A 67 17.89 30.93 6.66
N ARG A 68 16.80 30.25 7.07
CA ARG A 68 15.54 30.04 6.33
C ARG A 68 15.63 29.74 4.83
N PHE A 69 15.37 28.49 4.44
CA PHE A 69 14.72 28.20 3.15
C PHE A 69 13.67 27.09 3.30
N LEU A 70 12.41 27.50 3.49
CA LEU A 70 11.24 26.81 2.94
C LEU A 70 10.85 27.63 1.71
N GLY A 71 10.84 27.02 0.53
CA GLY A 71 10.48 27.70 -0.72
C GLY A 71 10.79 26.85 -1.96
N ASP A 72 9.75 26.67 -2.79
CA ASP A 72 9.76 26.16 -4.16
C ASP A 72 10.56 24.89 -4.52
N VAL A 73 9.80 23.80 -4.69
CA VAL A 73 10.06 22.80 -5.73
C VAL A 73 8.78 22.57 -6.54
N ARG A 74 8.54 23.39 -7.56
CA ARG A 74 7.50 23.16 -8.60
C ARG A 74 8.11 23.32 -10.00
N ARG A 75 7.89 22.30 -10.86
CA ARG A 75 8.41 22.13 -12.24
C ARG A 75 9.95 21.99 -12.26
N VAL A 76 10.58 21.16 -13.09
CA VAL A 76 10.29 20.57 -14.42
C VAL A 76 10.53 19.03 -14.33
N TRP A 77 9.99 18.14 -15.17
CA TRP A 77 10.62 17.61 -16.40
C TRP A 77 9.65 16.71 -17.18
N ILE A 78 9.56 16.97 -18.48
CA ILE A 78 8.94 16.10 -19.50
C ILE A 78 10.01 15.88 -20.58
N GLN A 79 10.02 14.66 -21.17
CA GLN A 79 10.82 14.23 -22.33
C GLN A 79 12.35 14.25 -22.16
N HIS A 80 12.96 13.08 -22.29
CA HIS A 80 13.63 12.71 -23.55
C HIS A 80 13.69 11.17 -23.67
N GLY A 81 12.94 10.62 -24.61
CA GLY A 81 13.18 9.27 -25.12
C GLY A 81 14.16 9.35 -26.27
N VAL A 82 15.30 8.66 -26.19
CA VAL A 82 16.27 8.56 -27.28
C VAL A 82 16.42 7.09 -27.67
N HIS A 83 16.00 6.77 -28.89
CA HIS A 83 16.23 5.46 -29.49
C HIS A 83 17.70 5.29 -29.87
N GLY A 84 18.39 4.34 -29.25
CA GLY A 84 19.68 3.85 -29.73
C GLY A 84 19.51 2.69 -30.71
N GLN A 85 19.58 2.95 -32.02
CA GLN A 85 19.67 1.89 -33.03
C GLN A 85 21.07 1.26 -32.99
N PHE A 86 21.17 0.00 -32.54
CA PHE A 86 22.39 -0.79 -32.73
C PHE A 86 22.41 -1.40 -34.14
N ARG A 87 23.27 -0.88 -35.02
CA ARG A 87 23.63 -1.56 -36.27
C ARG A 87 24.62 -2.68 -35.96
N ALA A 88 24.22 -3.92 -36.22
CA ALA A 88 25.16 -5.03 -36.31
C ALA A 88 26.10 -4.81 -37.52
N ARG A 89 27.38 -5.15 -37.36
CA ARG A 89 28.33 -5.36 -38.45
C ARG A 89 28.86 -6.78 -38.33
N ASP A 90 28.69 -7.56 -39.39
CA ASP A 90 29.28 -8.89 -39.49
C ASP A 90 30.81 -8.80 -39.56
N GLY A 91 31.47 -9.70 -38.83
CA GLY A 91 32.93 -9.74 -38.69
C GLY A 91 33.35 -11.11 -38.19
N GLY A 92 33.24 -12.12 -39.04
CA GLY A 92 33.53 -13.50 -38.67
C GLY A 92 35.03 -13.77 -38.56
N LEU A 93 35.52 -14.12 -37.37
CA LEU A 93 36.77 -14.86 -37.20
C LEU A 93 36.54 -16.12 -36.35
N ARG A 94 36.85 -17.29 -36.92
CA ARG A 94 36.84 -18.57 -36.22
C ARG A 94 38.09 -18.68 -35.34
N SER A 95 37.93 -18.89 -34.04
CA SER A 95 39.03 -19.35 -33.17
C SER A 95 38.55 -20.48 -32.24
N ARG A 96 39.39 -21.52 -32.11
CA ARG A 96 39.06 -22.80 -31.44
C ARG A 96 38.89 -22.60 -29.92
N PRO A 97 37.98 -23.32 -29.24
CA PRO A 97 37.82 -23.23 -27.79
C PRO A 97 38.96 -23.97 -27.07
N ARG A 98 39.81 -23.23 -26.35
CA ARG A 98 40.66 -23.78 -25.28
C ARG A 98 40.09 -23.38 -23.91
N GLY A 99 40.14 -24.31 -22.97
CA GLY A 99 39.35 -24.34 -21.73
C GLY A 99 39.16 -23.01 -20.97
N ARG A 100 37.90 -22.55 -20.92
CA ARG A 100 37.41 -21.55 -19.94
C ARG A 100 36.15 -22.00 -19.16
N GLY A 101 35.71 -23.25 -19.31
CA GLY A 101 34.50 -23.78 -18.67
C GLY A 101 34.54 -23.79 -17.13
N ASN A 102 35.67 -24.21 -16.54
CA ASN A 102 35.75 -24.39 -15.09
C ASN A 102 35.78 -23.08 -14.29
N ALA A 103 36.33 -22.00 -14.84
CA ALA A 103 36.40 -20.72 -14.13
C ALA A 103 35.01 -20.08 -13.96
N VAL A 104 34.18 -20.11 -15.01
CA VAL A 104 32.82 -19.53 -14.98
C VAL A 104 31.90 -20.34 -14.07
N VAL A 105 31.93 -21.67 -14.14
CA VAL A 105 31.12 -22.55 -13.26
C VAL A 105 31.55 -22.42 -11.79
N ARG A 106 32.86 -22.33 -11.51
CA ARG A 106 33.36 -22.15 -10.14
C ARG A 106 33.04 -20.75 -9.60
N ALA A 107 33.08 -19.71 -10.43
CA ALA A 107 32.65 -18.35 -10.08
C ALA A 107 31.13 -18.20 -9.91
N GLY A 108 30.32 -18.97 -10.63
CA GLY A 108 28.88 -19.09 -10.41
C GLY A 108 28.59 -19.70 -9.04
N ARG A 109 29.09 -20.91 -8.78
CA ARG A 109 28.90 -21.60 -7.49
C ARG A 109 29.36 -20.79 -6.27
N THR A 110 30.47 -20.04 -6.36
CA THR A 110 30.90 -19.18 -5.24
C THR A 110 30.01 -17.96 -5.05
N ARG A 111 29.45 -17.37 -6.13
CA ARG A 111 28.42 -16.32 -6.03
C ARG A 111 27.15 -16.85 -5.38
N ASP A 112 26.66 -18.02 -5.82
CA ASP A 112 25.46 -18.65 -5.27
C ASP A 112 25.61 -18.95 -3.77
N HIS A 113 26.75 -19.51 -3.35
CA HIS A 113 27.03 -19.73 -1.92
C HIS A 113 27.13 -18.43 -1.12
N ALA A 114 27.78 -17.39 -1.66
CA ALA A 114 27.87 -16.08 -0.99
C ALA A 114 26.50 -15.40 -0.86
N GLN A 115 25.65 -15.51 -1.89
CA GLN A 115 24.29 -14.96 -1.92
C GLN A 115 23.35 -15.77 -0.99
N ALA A 116 23.47 -17.10 -0.94
CA ALA A 116 22.79 -17.93 0.04
C ALA A 116 23.22 -17.59 1.49
N GLY A 117 24.50 -17.30 1.71
CA GLY A 117 25.02 -16.79 2.98
C GLY A 117 24.39 -15.45 3.39
N ARG A 118 24.32 -14.49 2.46
CA ARG A 118 23.63 -13.19 2.66
C ARG A 118 22.14 -13.38 2.95
N ARG A 119 21.41 -14.20 2.17
CA ARG A 119 20.00 -14.56 2.40
C ARG A 119 19.78 -15.11 3.82
N ARG A 120 20.65 -16.02 4.29
CA ARG A 120 20.59 -16.59 5.65
C ARG A 120 20.86 -15.53 6.74
N ARG A 121 21.78 -14.58 6.53
CA ARG A 121 22.03 -13.49 7.51
C ARG A 121 20.92 -12.47 7.54
N LEU A 122 20.41 -12.03 6.39
CA LEU A 122 19.22 -11.18 6.29
C LEU A 122 18.03 -11.81 7.02
N HIS A 123 17.76 -13.10 6.78
CA HIS A 123 16.72 -13.83 7.49
C HIS A 123 16.92 -13.82 9.02
N ARG A 124 18.15 -14.07 9.51
CA ARG A 124 18.45 -14.00 10.95
C ARG A 124 18.25 -12.59 11.53
N ARG A 125 18.60 -11.53 10.78
CA ARG A 125 18.37 -10.12 11.19
C ARG A 125 16.88 -9.82 11.31
N VAL A 126 16.10 -10.10 10.26
CA VAL A 126 14.63 -9.92 10.23
C VAL A 126 13.97 -10.68 11.38
N ALA A 127 14.30 -11.97 11.56
CA ALA A 127 13.78 -12.78 12.66
C ALA A 127 14.24 -12.29 14.05
N ALA A 128 15.35 -11.55 14.17
CA ALA A 128 15.74 -10.92 15.43
C ALA A 128 14.94 -9.63 15.71
N LEU A 129 14.67 -8.82 14.68
CA LEU A 129 13.86 -7.59 14.80
C LEU A 129 12.43 -7.91 15.28
N PHE A 130 11.73 -8.83 14.61
CA PHE A 130 10.37 -9.20 15.01
C PHE A 130 10.30 -9.95 16.36
N ARG A 131 11.36 -10.67 16.77
CA ARG A 131 11.45 -11.25 18.11
C ARG A 131 11.64 -10.21 19.22
N LYS A 132 12.29 -9.06 18.94
CA LYS A 132 12.37 -7.95 19.90
C LYS A 132 10.99 -7.29 20.08
N HIS A 133 10.27 -7.00 19.00
CA HIS A 133 8.91 -6.45 19.04
C HIS A 133 7.94 -7.35 19.82
N ARG A 134 7.94 -8.67 19.57
CA ARG A 134 7.15 -9.66 20.34
C ARG A 134 7.54 -9.77 21.83
N ARG A 135 8.70 -9.25 22.26
CA ARG A 135 9.12 -9.20 23.68
C ARG A 135 8.74 -7.88 24.33
N GLY A 136 8.89 -6.74 23.65
CA GLY A 136 8.47 -5.42 24.15
C GLY A 136 6.98 -5.36 24.46
N THR A 137 6.15 -5.79 23.50
CA THR A 137 4.68 -5.88 23.64
C THR A 137 4.20 -6.87 24.73
N ARG A 138 5.07 -7.79 25.17
CA ARG A 138 4.80 -8.70 26.30
C ARG A 138 5.30 -8.16 27.64
N ALA A 139 6.34 -7.32 27.64
CA ALA A 139 6.86 -6.67 28.84
C ALA A 139 5.96 -5.53 29.33
N GLN A 140 5.39 -4.73 28.42
CA GLN A 140 4.43 -3.67 28.75
C GLN A 140 3.11 -4.20 29.36
N ARG A 141 2.80 -5.50 29.17
CA ARG A 141 1.63 -6.17 29.77
C ARG A 141 1.92 -6.82 31.13
N GLY A 142 3.06 -6.49 31.76
CA GLY A 142 3.49 -7.08 33.03
C GLY A 142 3.55 -6.06 34.16
N HIS A 143 2.45 -5.87 34.89
CA HIS A 143 2.48 -5.15 36.17
C HIS A 143 3.28 -5.93 37.25
N PRO A 144 4.00 -5.23 38.15
CA PRO A 144 4.84 -5.88 39.16
C PRO A 144 3.97 -6.57 40.22
N ARG A 145 4.02 -7.90 40.29
CA ARG A 145 3.32 -8.65 41.35
C ARG A 145 4.03 -8.45 42.69
N GLY A 146 3.37 -7.72 43.59
CA GLY A 146 3.80 -7.60 44.99
C GLY A 146 3.93 -8.96 45.68
N ARG A 147 4.94 -9.09 46.55
CA ARG A 147 5.17 -10.28 47.37
C ARG A 147 4.14 -10.36 48.50
N HIS A 148 3.31 -11.40 48.54
CA HIS A 148 2.70 -11.87 49.80
C HIS A 148 2.45 -13.38 49.82
N GLY A 149 2.61 -13.95 51.02
CA GLY A 149 1.79 -15.08 51.51
C GLY A 149 2.08 -16.47 50.95
N ARG A 150 2.92 -17.25 51.63
CA ARG A 150 2.83 -18.72 51.58
C ARG A 150 1.50 -19.17 52.19
N ARG A 151 0.76 -20.08 51.54
CA ARG A 151 0.00 -21.16 52.20
C ARG A 151 -0.07 -22.40 51.29
N ARG A 152 0.00 -23.58 51.90
CA ARG A 152 -0.12 -24.90 51.25
C ARG A 152 -1.60 -25.29 51.15
N GLY A 153 -1.99 -26.10 50.16
CA GLY A 153 -3.25 -26.84 50.26
C GLY A 153 -3.82 -27.42 48.95
N LEU A 154 -3.80 -28.75 48.89
CA LEU A 154 -4.76 -29.62 48.16
C LEU A 154 -4.72 -29.71 46.62
N ARG A 155 -4.96 -30.95 46.16
CA ARG A 155 -5.07 -31.37 44.76
C ARG A 155 -6.53 -31.36 44.35
N GLY A 156 -6.85 -30.87 43.16
CA GLY A 156 -8.15 -31.00 42.52
C GLY A 156 -7.98 -31.16 41.01
N ARG A 157 -8.74 -32.07 40.39
CA ARG A 157 -8.73 -32.25 38.92
C ARG A 157 -9.38 -31.03 38.27
N GLY A 158 -8.71 -30.40 37.31
CA GLY A 158 -9.17 -29.17 36.65
C GLY A 158 -9.47 -29.38 35.17
N THR A 159 -10.73 -29.18 34.81
CA THR A 159 -11.21 -29.04 33.42
C THR A 159 -10.47 -27.91 32.70
N VAL A 160 -10.16 -28.08 31.41
CA VAL A 160 -9.54 -27.02 30.59
C VAL A 160 -10.59 -25.97 30.22
N HIS A 161 -10.94 -25.10 31.17
CA HIS A 161 -11.60 -23.85 30.84
C HIS A 161 -10.61 -22.95 30.09
N CYS A 162 -10.89 -22.72 28.81
CA CYS A 162 -10.24 -21.69 28.03
C CYS A 162 -10.66 -20.33 28.61
N LEU A 163 -9.92 -19.86 29.62
CA LEU A 163 -10.11 -18.53 30.21
C LEU A 163 -9.99 -17.48 29.10
N GLY A 164 -11.14 -16.90 28.72
CA GLY A 164 -11.19 -15.77 27.82
C GLY A 164 -10.29 -14.67 28.37
N ARG A 165 -9.32 -14.25 27.57
CA ARG A 165 -8.54 -13.06 27.92
C ARG A 165 -9.48 -11.88 27.81
N ASN A 166 -9.89 -11.31 28.94
CA ASN A 166 -10.17 -9.88 28.97
C ASN A 166 -8.93 -9.19 28.42
N ARG A 167 -9.06 -8.68 27.20
CA ARG A 167 -8.16 -7.66 26.69
C ARG A 167 -8.58 -6.40 27.43
N ASP A 168 -7.67 -5.79 28.16
CA ASP A 168 -7.79 -4.36 28.42
C ASP A 168 -7.91 -3.71 27.03
N VAL A 169 -9.10 -3.21 26.70
CA VAL A 169 -9.34 -2.54 25.43
C VAL A 169 -8.58 -1.23 25.53
N ALA A 170 -7.51 -1.11 24.74
CA ALA A 170 -6.79 0.14 24.65
C ALA A 170 -7.77 1.19 24.13
N VAL A 171 -7.90 2.30 24.87
CA VAL A 171 -8.79 3.39 24.47
C VAL A 171 -8.12 4.11 23.31
N SER A 172 -8.73 4.03 22.12
CA SER A 172 -8.24 4.72 20.93
C SER A 172 -8.15 6.22 21.17
N ALA A 173 -7.11 6.83 20.61
CA ALA A 173 -6.93 8.27 20.61
C ALA A 173 -8.14 8.96 19.93
N PRO A 174 -8.49 10.19 20.31
CA PRO A 174 -9.57 10.92 19.66
C PRO A 174 -9.26 11.14 18.18
N ILE A 175 -10.30 11.08 17.35
CA ILE A 175 -10.22 11.47 15.95
C ILE A 175 -9.94 12.97 15.86
N GLU A 176 -8.93 13.36 15.10
CA GLU A 176 -8.61 14.75 14.85
C GLU A 176 -9.31 15.20 13.57
N ILE A 177 -10.13 16.25 13.64
CA ILE A 177 -10.86 16.80 12.50
C ILE A 177 -10.22 18.13 12.11
N ARG A 178 -9.98 18.35 10.81
CA ARG A 178 -9.43 19.61 10.31
C ARG A 178 -10.40 20.76 10.58
N ASP A 179 -9.87 21.89 11.06
CA ASP A 179 -10.65 23.10 11.33
C ASP A 179 -11.51 23.51 10.13
N GLY A 180 -12.78 23.81 10.41
CA GLY A 180 -13.77 24.16 9.38
C GLY A 180 -14.25 23.01 8.49
N PHE A 181 -13.72 21.78 8.60
CA PHE A 181 -14.23 20.66 7.80
C PHE A 181 -15.70 20.36 8.13
N ARG A 182 -16.49 20.14 7.07
CA ARG A 182 -17.85 19.62 7.13
C ARG A 182 -18.02 18.60 5.99
N PRO A 183 -18.79 17.51 6.20
CA PRO A 183 -19.09 16.56 5.13
C PRO A 183 -19.71 17.25 3.92
N ARG A 184 -19.17 16.98 2.73
CA ARG A 184 -19.52 17.68 1.47
C ARG A 184 -20.73 17.10 0.74
N GLY A 185 -21.31 16.03 1.28
CA GLY A 185 -22.40 15.26 0.72
C GLY A 185 -22.44 13.86 1.35
N ARG A 186 -23.41 13.04 0.95
CA ARG A 186 -23.43 11.61 1.31
C ARG A 186 -22.46 10.86 0.40
N VAL A 187 -21.43 10.25 0.97
CA VAL A 187 -20.52 9.37 0.23
C VAL A 187 -21.27 8.14 -0.32
N THR A 188 -20.95 7.76 -1.56
CA THR A 188 -21.46 6.55 -2.22
C THR A 188 -20.36 5.56 -2.55
N ASP A 189 -19.12 6.03 -2.69
CA ASP A 189 -17.96 5.24 -3.05
C ASP A 189 -16.80 5.55 -2.11
N VAL A 190 -16.17 4.50 -1.58
CA VAL A 190 -14.99 4.64 -0.72
C VAL A 190 -13.84 3.85 -1.29
N VAL A 191 -12.71 4.53 -1.52
CA VAL A 191 -11.43 3.91 -1.89
C VAL A 191 -10.55 3.80 -0.64
N PHE A 192 -10.13 2.58 -0.33
CA PHE A 192 -9.16 2.30 0.72
C PHE A 192 -7.80 1.97 0.10
N ASP A 193 -6.70 2.44 0.69
CA ASP A 193 -5.44 1.71 0.57
C ASP A 193 -5.51 0.40 1.39
N TRP A 194 -4.56 -0.50 1.14
CA TRP A 194 -4.51 -1.81 1.77
C TRP A 194 -3.54 -1.86 2.96
N ASP A 195 -2.25 -1.69 2.66
CA ASP A 195 -1.17 -1.83 3.63
C ASP A 195 -1.21 -0.67 4.62
N GLY A 196 -1.06 -0.94 5.93
CA GLY A 196 -1.13 0.09 6.98
C GLY A 196 -2.51 0.74 7.18
N THR A 197 -3.48 0.45 6.30
CA THR A 197 -4.79 1.12 6.19
C THR A 197 -5.95 0.16 6.48
N LEU A 198 -5.95 -1.04 5.90
CA LEU A 198 -6.90 -2.12 6.22
C LEU A 198 -6.19 -3.38 6.75
N SER A 199 -4.89 -3.54 6.42
CA SER A 199 -4.10 -4.73 6.69
C SER A 199 -2.77 -4.40 7.35
N PHE A 200 -2.52 -5.04 8.50
CA PHE A 200 -1.22 -5.12 9.15
C PHE A 200 -0.46 -6.42 8.78
N ILE A 201 -0.91 -7.17 7.76
CA ILE A 201 -0.20 -8.36 7.29
C ILE A 201 1.21 -8.01 6.78
N ARG A 202 1.40 -6.80 6.21
CA ARG A 202 2.71 -6.30 5.76
C ARG A 202 3.44 -5.38 6.74
N ALA A 203 2.80 -4.99 7.86
CA ALA A 203 3.35 -4.06 8.83
C ALA A 203 4.76 -4.43 9.31
N GLY A 204 5.63 -3.43 9.48
CA GLY A 204 7.06 -3.65 9.71
C GLY A 204 7.87 -3.93 8.44
N TRP A 205 7.36 -3.55 7.27
CA TRP A 205 8.06 -3.67 5.99
C TRP A 205 9.33 -2.82 5.94
N ALA A 206 9.33 -1.66 6.61
CA ALA A 206 10.47 -0.76 6.71
C ALA A 206 11.64 -1.39 7.47
N GLU A 207 11.36 -2.19 8.52
CA GLU A 207 12.35 -2.94 9.30
C GLU A 207 13.00 -4.04 8.44
N VAL A 208 12.21 -4.69 7.58
CA VAL A 208 12.72 -5.67 6.60
C VAL A 208 13.64 -4.99 5.59
N MET A 209 13.24 -3.82 5.08
CA MET A 209 14.05 -3.04 4.14
C MET A 209 15.33 -2.52 4.79
N LEU A 210 15.24 -1.99 6.00
CA LEU A 210 16.40 -1.55 6.79
C LEU A 210 17.36 -2.71 7.09
N ALA A 211 16.84 -3.91 7.37
CA ALA A 211 17.66 -5.10 7.56
C ALA A 211 18.42 -5.51 6.28
N LEU A 212 17.81 -5.31 5.10
CA LEU A 212 18.47 -5.49 3.80
C LEU A 212 19.54 -4.43 3.56
N PHE A 213 19.21 -3.15 3.76
CA PHE A 213 20.15 -2.04 3.66
C PHE A 213 21.37 -2.30 4.55
N LEU A 214 21.19 -2.55 5.85
CA LEU A 214 22.30 -2.76 6.81
C LEU A 214 23.08 -4.08 6.63
N GLU A 215 22.58 -5.04 5.85
CA GLU A 215 23.33 -6.26 5.48
C GLU A 215 24.23 -6.04 4.25
N HIS A 216 23.95 -5.01 3.44
CA HIS A 216 24.69 -4.74 2.20
C HIS A 216 25.47 -3.43 2.20
N LEU A 217 25.02 -2.41 2.94
CA LEU A 217 25.63 -1.08 3.06
C LEU A 217 26.96 -1.16 3.84
N PRO A 218 28.11 -0.93 3.20
CA PRO A 218 29.41 -0.95 3.87
C PRO A 218 29.44 0.13 4.97
N ALA A 219 30.14 -0.17 6.06
CA ALA A 219 30.55 0.87 7.01
C ALA A 219 31.80 1.57 6.45
N VAL A 220 31.92 2.89 6.66
CA VAL A 220 33.15 3.63 6.35
C VAL A 220 33.98 3.84 7.62
N PRO A 221 35.31 4.08 7.54
CA PRO A 221 36.14 4.30 8.72
C PRO A 221 35.61 5.45 9.59
N GLY A 222 35.51 5.22 10.91
CA GLY A 222 34.99 6.20 11.87
C GLY A 222 33.45 6.37 11.88
N GLU A 223 32.70 5.66 11.04
CA GLU A 223 31.24 5.75 11.03
C GLU A 223 30.59 4.97 12.18
N ASP A 224 29.80 5.67 12.99
CA ASP A 224 28.94 5.04 13.99
C ASP A 224 27.77 4.27 13.36
N ALA A 225 27.42 3.15 14.00
CA ALA A 225 26.31 2.30 13.59
C ALA A 225 24.95 2.99 13.67
N VAL A 226 24.75 3.96 14.57
CA VAL A 226 23.51 4.76 14.63
C VAL A 226 23.43 5.72 13.43
N ALA A 227 24.53 6.40 13.10
CA ALA A 227 24.62 7.26 11.91
C ALA A 227 24.31 6.48 10.62
N ARG A 228 24.91 5.29 10.43
CA ARG A 228 24.62 4.43 9.28
C ARG A 228 23.17 3.94 9.24
N ARG A 229 22.58 3.61 10.40
CA ARG A 229 21.15 3.23 10.51
C ARG A 229 20.24 4.40 10.12
N ARG A 230 20.58 5.61 10.57
CA ARG A 230 19.84 6.83 10.25
C ARG A 230 19.86 7.10 8.75
N LEU A 231 21.03 7.11 8.10
CA LEU A 231 21.13 7.29 6.64
C LEU A 231 20.23 6.30 5.87
N ALA A 232 20.29 5.01 6.23
CA ALA A 232 19.47 4.00 5.58
C ALA A 232 17.96 4.23 5.79
N LEU A 233 17.52 4.64 6.98
CA LEU A 233 16.12 5.01 7.24
C LEU A 233 15.70 6.26 6.47
N ASP A 234 16.54 7.30 6.47
CA ASP A 234 16.27 8.56 5.77
C ASP A 234 16.08 8.31 4.27
N ASP A 235 16.89 7.44 3.64
CA ASP A 235 16.71 7.02 2.25
C ASP A 235 15.45 6.17 2.02
N ILE A 236 15.13 5.22 2.91
CA ILE A 236 13.93 4.38 2.82
C ILE A 236 12.65 5.24 2.87
N TRP A 237 12.58 6.17 3.84
CA TRP A 237 11.41 7.04 4.05
C TRP A 237 11.28 8.14 2.99
N ARG A 238 12.39 8.74 2.54
CA ARG A 238 12.42 9.72 1.43
C ARG A 238 11.89 9.15 0.11
N LEU A 239 12.00 7.83 -0.06
CA LEU A 239 11.51 7.11 -1.24
C LEU A 239 10.18 6.38 -1.01
N ASN A 240 9.54 6.56 0.15
CA ASN A 240 8.24 5.97 0.45
C ASN A 240 7.15 6.48 -0.53
N GLY A 241 6.23 5.60 -0.92
CA GLY A 241 5.22 5.85 -1.95
C GLY A 241 5.71 5.79 -3.39
N LYS A 242 7.02 5.61 -3.64
CA LYS A 242 7.55 5.23 -4.95
C LYS A 242 7.60 3.70 -5.11
N PRO A 243 7.58 3.16 -6.34
CA PRO A 243 7.85 1.74 -6.58
C PRO A 243 9.16 1.28 -5.91
N THR A 244 9.15 0.12 -5.26
CA THR A 244 10.26 -0.38 -4.44
C THR A 244 11.62 -0.41 -5.15
N VAL A 245 11.63 -0.57 -6.47
CA VAL A 245 12.86 -0.53 -7.29
C VAL A 245 13.68 0.74 -7.06
N PHE A 246 13.07 1.90 -6.75
CA PHE A 246 13.78 3.15 -6.46
C PHE A 246 14.59 3.06 -5.15
N GLN A 247 14.06 2.39 -4.13
CA GLN A 247 14.80 2.12 -2.88
C GLN A 247 15.95 1.14 -3.14
N MET A 248 15.76 0.18 -4.05
CA MET A 248 16.80 -0.78 -4.43
C MET A 248 17.91 -0.16 -5.30
N GLN A 249 17.58 0.80 -6.17
CA GLN A 249 18.53 1.64 -6.91
C GLN A 249 19.36 2.48 -5.95
N CYS A 250 18.71 3.19 -5.02
CA CYS A 250 19.37 3.97 -3.99
C CYS A 250 20.32 3.11 -3.12
N LEU A 251 19.93 1.87 -2.77
CA LEU A 251 20.83 0.95 -2.07
C LEU A 251 22.05 0.57 -2.92
N ALA A 252 21.88 0.32 -4.22
CA ALA A 252 22.99 0.00 -5.11
C ALA A 252 23.97 1.18 -5.24
N GLU A 253 23.46 2.40 -5.39
CA GLU A 253 24.22 3.67 -5.40
C GLU A 253 25.01 3.82 -4.10
N ARG A 254 24.34 3.76 -2.94
CA ARG A 254 24.97 3.85 -1.61
C ARG A 254 26.07 2.82 -1.38
N VAL A 255 25.88 1.59 -1.87
CA VAL A 255 26.90 0.54 -1.75
C VAL A 255 28.11 0.85 -2.61
N ALA A 256 27.91 1.36 -3.84
CA ALA A 256 29.01 1.77 -4.72
C ALA A 256 29.76 3.01 -4.21
N GLU A 257 29.05 4.05 -3.75
CA GLU A 257 29.61 5.26 -3.11
C GLU A 257 30.58 4.92 -1.95
N ARG A 258 30.31 3.82 -1.25
CA ARG A 258 31.08 3.34 -0.08
C ARG A 258 32.13 2.28 -0.42
N GLY A 259 32.51 2.16 -1.69
CA GLY A 259 33.52 1.20 -2.18
C GLY A 259 33.07 -0.27 -2.11
N GLY A 260 31.78 -0.54 -1.88
CA GLY A 260 31.21 -1.87 -1.85
C GLY A 260 30.83 -2.39 -3.24
N ARG A 261 30.81 -3.70 -3.40
CA ARG A 261 30.30 -4.33 -4.63
C ARG A 261 28.77 -4.44 -4.58
N ALA A 262 28.10 -3.46 -5.19
CA ALA A 262 26.65 -3.44 -5.34
C ALA A 262 26.12 -4.67 -6.10
N LEU A 263 24.87 -5.05 -5.81
CA LEU A 263 24.06 -5.95 -6.64
C LEU A 263 23.19 -5.11 -7.59
N GLY A 264 22.56 -5.76 -8.58
CA GLY A 264 21.52 -5.10 -9.38
C GLY A 264 20.29 -4.77 -8.53
N ALA A 265 19.57 -3.69 -8.87
CA ALA A 265 18.34 -3.29 -8.16
C ALA A 265 17.28 -4.42 -8.13
N ALA A 266 17.16 -5.20 -9.21
CA ALA A 266 16.30 -6.38 -9.27
C ALA A 266 16.72 -7.47 -8.27
N GLU A 267 18.02 -7.77 -8.13
CA GLU A 267 18.50 -8.75 -7.14
C GLU A 267 18.22 -8.29 -5.70
N TYR A 268 18.35 -6.99 -5.42
CA TYR A 268 17.95 -6.42 -4.13
C TYR A 268 16.44 -6.54 -3.91
N GLN A 269 15.63 -6.28 -4.94
CA GLN A 269 14.18 -6.44 -4.89
C GLN A 269 13.77 -7.88 -4.59
N ASP A 270 14.42 -8.88 -5.20
CA ASP A 270 14.20 -10.31 -4.91
C ASP A 270 14.56 -10.65 -3.45
N LEU A 271 15.67 -10.11 -2.94
CA LEU A 271 16.08 -10.31 -1.54
C LEU A 271 15.08 -9.69 -0.56
N TYR A 272 14.55 -8.50 -0.89
CA TYR A 272 13.51 -7.83 -0.11
C TYR A 272 12.19 -8.59 -0.15
N ALA A 273 11.68 -8.90 -1.34
CA ALA A 273 10.42 -9.61 -1.55
C ALA A 273 10.43 -10.98 -0.84
N ALA A 274 11.52 -11.74 -0.98
CA ALA A 274 11.68 -13.01 -0.26
C ALA A 274 11.78 -12.84 1.27
N ALA A 275 12.25 -11.68 1.76
CA ALA A 275 12.33 -11.40 3.20
C ALA A 275 10.99 -10.94 3.79
N LEU A 276 10.26 -10.08 3.10
CA LEU A 276 8.91 -9.64 3.47
C LEU A 276 7.90 -10.78 3.34
N GLY A 277 7.99 -11.57 2.27
CA GLY A 277 7.13 -12.74 2.02
C GLY A 277 7.08 -13.68 3.22
N ARG A 278 8.23 -14.03 3.83
CA ARG A 278 8.23 -14.88 5.04
C ARG A 278 7.50 -14.27 6.25
N VAL A 279 7.48 -12.95 6.38
CA VAL A 279 6.73 -12.26 7.44
C VAL A 279 5.23 -12.36 7.16
N VAL A 280 4.84 -12.09 5.91
CA VAL A 280 3.46 -12.22 5.40
C VAL A 280 2.97 -13.67 5.56
N ASP A 281 3.70 -14.66 5.04
CA ASP A 281 3.40 -16.09 5.13
C ASP A 281 3.17 -16.53 6.58
N THR A 282 4.02 -16.10 7.52
CA THR A 282 3.88 -16.41 8.95
C THR A 282 2.57 -15.86 9.51
N ARG A 283 2.18 -14.63 9.14
CA ARG A 283 0.96 -13.98 9.63
C ARG A 283 -0.30 -14.58 8.99
N LEU A 284 -0.26 -14.88 7.69
CA LEU A 284 -1.34 -15.59 6.99
C LEU A 284 -1.54 -17.00 7.54
N ALA A 285 -0.45 -17.70 7.87
CA ALA A 285 -0.49 -18.98 8.57
C ALA A 285 -1.08 -18.84 9.99
N ASP A 286 -0.69 -17.82 10.76
CA ASP A 286 -1.27 -17.54 12.08
C ASP A 286 -2.81 -17.36 12.03
N VAL A 287 -3.35 -16.76 10.95
CA VAL A 287 -4.81 -16.62 10.74
C VAL A 287 -5.44 -17.93 10.25
N ARG A 288 -4.91 -18.54 9.20
CA ARG A 288 -5.46 -19.77 8.57
C ARG A 288 -5.48 -20.97 9.53
N GLU A 289 -4.52 -21.04 10.45
CA GLU A 289 -4.43 -22.10 11.46
C GLU A 289 -5.06 -21.69 12.81
N GLY A 290 -5.78 -20.56 12.88
CA GLY A 290 -6.50 -20.12 14.07
C GLY A 290 -5.63 -19.72 15.27
N ARG A 291 -4.31 -19.56 15.09
CA ARG A 291 -3.39 -19.12 16.15
C ARG A 291 -3.63 -17.67 16.57
N ARG A 292 -4.18 -16.85 15.67
CA ARG A 292 -4.55 -15.46 15.93
C ARG A 292 -5.77 -15.07 15.08
N PRO A 293 -6.77 -14.35 15.63
CA PRO A 293 -7.90 -13.84 14.85
C PRO A 293 -7.45 -13.00 13.64
N ALA A 294 -8.25 -12.98 12.57
CA ALA A 294 -8.02 -12.11 11.42
C ALA A 294 -7.97 -10.62 11.83
N ASP A 295 -8.92 -10.19 12.67
CA ASP A 295 -9.09 -8.80 13.08
C ASP A 295 -7.91 -8.25 13.89
N ASP A 296 -7.14 -9.13 14.53
CA ASP A 296 -5.87 -8.77 15.19
C ASP A 296 -4.77 -8.35 14.19
N TYR A 297 -4.96 -8.59 12.89
CA TYR A 297 -4.11 -8.15 11.78
C TYR A 297 -4.75 -7.02 10.96
N MET A 298 -5.81 -6.40 11.47
CA MET A 298 -6.43 -5.20 10.92
C MET A 298 -6.33 -4.07 11.96
N PRO A 299 -6.44 -2.79 11.57
CA PRO A 299 -6.72 -1.73 12.54
C PRO A 299 -8.04 -2.03 13.27
N PRO A 300 -8.17 -1.67 14.57
CA PRO A 300 -9.43 -1.74 15.30
C PRO A 300 -10.61 -1.15 14.50
N GLY A 301 -11.79 -1.73 14.65
CA GLY A 301 -13.01 -1.34 13.94
C GLY A 301 -13.05 -1.59 12.42
N ALA A 302 -11.93 -1.90 11.75
CA ALA A 302 -11.84 -1.90 10.28
C ALA A 302 -12.89 -2.80 9.60
N ARG A 303 -13.03 -4.06 10.06
CA ARG A 303 -14.07 -4.99 9.58
C ARG A 303 -15.46 -4.38 9.74
N LYS A 304 -15.77 -3.88 10.94
CA LYS A 304 -17.07 -3.33 11.31
C LYS A 304 -17.43 -2.11 10.45
N LEU A 305 -16.45 -1.26 10.11
CA LEU A 305 -16.63 -0.17 9.15
C LEU A 305 -16.98 -0.70 7.76
N LEU A 306 -16.18 -1.62 7.20
CA LEU A 306 -16.42 -2.19 5.88
C LEU A 306 -17.81 -2.84 5.79
N GLU A 307 -18.19 -3.67 6.77
CA GLU A 307 -19.52 -4.29 6.86
C GLU A 307 -20.63 -3.24 6.95
N THR A 308 -20.46 -2.20 7.78
CA THR A 308 -21.46 -1.14 7.94
C THR A 308 -21.62 -0.29 6.68
N LEU A 309 -20.54 0.01 5.96
CA LEU A 309 -20.59 0.75 4.70
C LEU A 309 -21.23 -0.10 3.60
N HIS A 310 -20.84 -1.37 3.46
CA HIS A 310 -21.42 -2.31 2.51
C HIS A 310 -22.93 -2.49 2.74
N ALA A 311 -23.37 -2.69 4.00
CA ALA A 311 -24.78 -2.77 4.37
C ALA A 311 -25.58 -1.47 4.11
N ARG A 312 -24.90 -0.31 4.01
CA ARG A 312 -25.49 0.99 3.64
C ARG A 312 -25.44 1.27 2.12
N GLY A 313 -25.10 0.27 1.31
CA GLY A 313 -25.01 0.37 -0.15
C GLY A 313 -23.85 1.23 -0.65
N VAL A 314 -22.81 1.44 0.17
CA VAL A 314 -21.60 2.15 -0.24
C VAL A 314 -20.69 1.19 -1.00
N ARG A 315 -20.27 1.59 -2.20
CA ARG A 315 -19.35 0.80 -3.03
C ARG A 315 -17.94 0.92 -2.47
N LEU A 316 -17.40 -0.21 -2.02
CA LEU A 316 -16.04 -0.28 -1.47
C LEU A 316 -15.07 -0.69 -2.56
N HIS A 317 -13.91 -0.03 -2.60
CA HIS A 317 -12.81 -0.28 -3.53
C HIS A 317 -11.49 -0.35 -2.75
N VAL A 318 -10.55 -1.20 -3.16
CA VAL A 318 -9.15 -1.16 -2.69
C VAL A 318 -8.25 -0.65 -3.81
N ALA A 319 -7.36 0.29 -3.53
CA ALA A 319 -6.32 0.76 -4.43
C ALA A 319 -4.94 0.62 -3.76
N SER A 320 -4.29 -0.53 -3.94
CA SER A 320 -3.01 -0.86 -3.27
C SER A 320 -1.80 -0.66 -4.17
N GLY A 321 -0.64 -0.34 -3.58
CA GLY A 321 0.66 -0.45 -4.27
C GLY A 321 1.20 -1.89 -4.36
N THR A 322 0.64 -2.83 -3.58
CA THR A 322 0.99 -4.25 -3.59
C THR A 322 0.27 -4.96 -4.74
N GLU A 323 0.96 -5.88 -5.42
CA GLU A 323 0.41 -6.63 -6.57
C GLU A 323 -0.92 -7.32 -6.23
N GLN A 324 -1.92 -7.22 -7.11
CA GLN A 324 -3.31 -7.56 -6.84
C GLN A 324 -3.50 -8.99 -6.30
N ARG A 325 -2.75 -9.97 -6.82
CA ARG A 325 -2.80 -11.37 -6.36
C ARG A 325 -2.45 -11.54 -4.88
N PHE A 326 -1.55 -10.70 -4.35
CA PHE A 326 -1.17 -10.76 -2.94
C PHE A 326 -2.22 -10.07 -2.07
N VAL A 327 -2.73 -8.92 -2.50
CA VAL A 327 -3.84 -8.23 -1.82
C VAL A 327 -5.06 -9.14 -1.71
N LEU A 328 -5.39 -9.87 -2.79
CA LEU A 328 -6.46 -10.88 -2.78
C LEU A 328 -6.19 -12.00 -1.77
N GLY A 329 -5.03 -12.66 -1.82
CA GLY A 329 -4.71 -13.75 -0.89
C GLY A 329 -4.61 -13.35 0.58
N GLU A 330 -4.34 -12.06 0.85
CA GLU A 330 -4.42 -11.46 2.19
C GLU A 330 -5.87 -11.14 2.59
N ALA A 331 -6.65 -10.52 1.70
CA ALA A 331 -8.06 -10.22 1.92
C ALA A 331 -8.93 -11.48 2.09
N GLU A 332 -8.57 -12.59 1.43
CA GLU A 332 -9.17 -13.91 1.61
C GLU A 332 -8.90 -14.45 3.02
N ALA A 333 -7.63 -14.40 3.47
CA ALA A 333 -7.28 -14.83 4.83
C ALA A 333 -7.92 -13.95 5.91
N LEU A 334 -8.06 -12.64 5.64
CA LEU A 334 -8.80 -11.72 6.49
C LEU A 334 -10.32 -11.82 6.34
N GLY A 335 -10.84 -12.61 5.40
CA GLY A 335 -12.29 -12.82 5.23
C GLY A 335 -13.06 -11.53 4.88
N VAL A 336 -12.49 -10.64 4.06
CA VAL A 336 -13.12 -9.36 3.67
C VAL A 336 -13.41 -9.23 2.16
N VAL A 337 -12.93 -10.15 1.32
CA VAL A 337 -13.16 -10.13 -0.14
C VAL A 337 -14.62 -9.91 -0.55
N PRO A 338 -15.64 -10.55 0.07
CA PRO A 338 -17.03 -10.37 -0.35
C PRO A 338 -17.53 -8.92 -0.27
N LEU A 339 -16.96 -8.09 0.59
CA LEU A 339 -17.41 -6.70 0.81
C LEU A 339 -17.06 -5.76 -0.37
N PHE A 340 -16.13 -6.18 -1.24
CA PHE A 340 -15.61 -5.37 -2.35
C PHE A 340 -16.19 -5.73 -3.73
N ASP A 341 -16.97 -6.81 -3.88
CA ASP A 341 -17.49 -7.33 -5.17
C ASP A 341 -16.47 -7.31 -6.33
N GLY A 342 -15.22 -7.72 -6.06
CA GLY A 342 -14.14 -7.74 -7.06
C GLY A 342 -13.45 -6.39 -7.34
N ARG A 343 -13.80 -5.30 -6.63
CA ARG A 343 -13.17 -3.98 -6.72
C ARG A 343 -11.88 -3.89 -5.88
N ILE A 344 -11.00 -4.86 -6.05
CA ILE A 344 -9.67 -4.90 -5.40
C ILE A 344 -8.63 -4.67 -6.49
N HIS A 345 -7.97 -3.51 -6.45
CA HIS A 345 -7.07 -3.03 -7.49
C HIS A 345 -5.63 -2.93 -6.97
N GLY A 346 -4.70 -3.50 -7.74
CA GLY A 346 -3.26 -3.41 -7.54
C GLY A 346 -2.54 -3.70 -8.86
N PRO A 347 -1.21 -3.55 -8.91
CA PRO A 347 -0.42 -3.96 -10.07
C PRO A 347 -0.69 -5.43 -10.45
N SER A 348 -0.81 -5.72 -11.75
CA SER A 348 -0.98 -7.10 -12.24
C SER A 348 0.31 -7.91 -12.13
N ALA A 349 1.45 -7.22 -12.22
CA ALA A 349 2.82 -7.73 -12.21
C ALA A 349 3.77 -6.70 -11.56
N PRO A 350 5.02 -7.07 -11.20
CA PRO A 350 5.94 -6.18 -10.49
C PRO A 350 6.38 -4.93 -11.27
N ASP A 351 6.24 -4.98 -12.60
CA ASP A 351 6.63 -3.94 -13.55
C ASP A 351 5.43 -3.32 -14.31
N ASP A 352 4.21 -3.53 -13.82
CA ASP A 352 2.98 -2.97 -14.39
C ASP A 352 2.98 -1.43 -14.34
N ARG A 353 3.38 -0.81 -15.45
CA ARG A 353 3.40 0.66 -15.63
C ARG A 353 2.02 1.25 -15.95
N GLY A 354 1.01 0.43 -16.20
CA GLY A 354 -0.36 0.87 -16.42
C GLY A 354 -1.07 1.19 -15.10
N TYR A 355 -0.68 0.52 -14.02
CA TYR A 355 -1.26 0.72 -12.71
C TYR A 355 -0.82 2.02 -12.02
N SER A 356 -1.78 2.76 -11.45
CA SER A 356 -1.52 3.74 -10.40
C SER A 356 -2.76 3.88 -9.50
N LYS A 357 -2.57 4.16 -8.20
CA LYS A 357 -3.68 4.46 -7.28
C LYS A 357 -4.56 5.60 -7.81
N ARG A 358 -3.94 6.65 -8.35
CA ARG A 358 -4.63 7.75 -9.03
C ARG A 358 -5.54 7.26 -10.16
N GLY A 359 -5.03 6.40 -11.05
CA GLY A 359 -5.82 5.81 -12.14
C GLY A 359 -7.01 5.00 -11.64
N VAL A 360 -6.93 4.39 -10.45
CA VAL A 360 -8.10 3.76 -9.80
C VAL A 360 -9.13 4.81 -9.38
N LEU A 361 -8.73 5.88 -8.68
CA LEU A 361 -9.64 6.96 -8.29
C LEU A 361 -10.30 7.64 -9.51
N ASP A 362 -9.51 7.97 -10.53
CA ASP A 362 -9.99 8.56 -11.79
C ASP A 362 -11.00 7.62 -12.48
N ALA A 363 -10.74 6.30 -12.47
CA ALA A 363 -11.67 5.30 -12.99
C ALA A 363 -12.95 5.14 -12.15
N VAL A 364 -12.88 5.26 -10.82
CA VAL A 364 -14.07 5.23 -9.94
C VAL A 364 -14.99 6.40 -10.24
N LEU A 365 -14.44 7.62 -10.29
CA LEU A 365 -15.18 8.84 -10.63
C LEU A 365 -15.84 8.71 -12.02
N ALA A 366 -15.08 8.34 -13.05
CA ALA A 366 -15.56 8.26 -14.42
C ALA A 366 -16.55 7.11 -14.66
N ARG A 367 -16.28 5.90 -14.14
CA ARG A 367 -17.11 4.70 -14.39
C ARG A 367 -18.44 4.76 -13.65
N HIS A 368 -18.47 5.37 -12.46
CA HIS A 368 -19.69 5.46 -11.66
C HIS A 368 -20.45 6.77 -11.84
N GLY A 369 -19.89 7.75 -12.56
CA GLY A 369 -20.56 9.02 -12.85
C GLY A 369 -20.87 9.84 -11.59
N ILE A 370 -20.09 9.67 -10.52
CA ILE A 370 -20.32 10.32 -9.24
C ILE A 370 -19.70 11.71 -9.20
N ALA A 371 -20.33 12.64 -8.48
CA ALA A 371 -19.69 13.90 -8.14
C ALA A 371 -18.51 13.64 -7.18
N PRO A 372 -17.40 14.40 -7.25
CA PRO A 372 -16.26 14.18 -6.36
C PRO A 372 -16.60 14.26 -4.86
N THR A 373 -17.61 15.06 -4.48
CA THR A 373 -18.11 15.14 -3.09
C THR A 373 -18.77 13.86 -2.57
N GLN A 374 -19.03 12.88 -3.45
CA GLN A 374 -19.56 11.56 -3.09
C GLN A 374 -18.44 10.49 -2.94
N LEU A 375 -17.18 10.86 -3.18
CA LEU A 375 -16.00 10.01 -2.98
C LEU A 375 -15.44 10.20 -1.56
N GLY A 376 -15.29 9.11 -0.84
CA GLY A 376 -14.43 9.03 0.34
C GLY A 376 -13.11 8.31 0.02
N ALA A 377 -12.02 8.68 0.68
CA ALA A 377 -10.76 7.93 0.63
C ALA A 377 -10.16 7.74 2.02
N PHE A 378 -9.62 6.56 2.27
CA PHE A 378 -8.87 6.21 3.47
C PHE A 378 -7.48 5.70 3.09
N GLY A 379 -6.46 6.17 3.80
CA GLY A 379 -5.08 5.75 3.55
C GLY A 379 -4.08 6.23 4.60
N ASP A 380 -3.02 5.46 4.79
CA ASP A 380 -1.83 5.85 5.55
C ASP A 380 -0.75 6.50 4.67
N GLY A 381 -0.91 6.44 3.34
CA GLY A 381 -0.05 7.01 2.32
C GLY A 381 -0.52 8.39 1.85
N HIS A 382 0.38 9.15 1.24
CA HIS A 382 0.05 10.49 0.75
C HIS A 382 -0.80 10.49 -0.51
N VAL A 383 -0.73 9.44 -1.35
CA VAL A 383 -1.27 9.44 -2.72
C VAL A 383 -2.80 9.52 -2.70
N GLU A 384 -3.46 8.60 -2.04
CA GLU A 384 -4.92 8.53 -1.93
C GLU A 384 -5.51 9.73 -1.18
N ILE A 385 -4.85 10.21 -0.13
CA ILE A 385 -5.26 11.40 0.64
C ILE A 385 -5.15 12.67 -0.24
N GLU A 386 -4.00 12.89 -0.89
CA GLU A 386 -3.78 14.04 -1.75
C GLU A 386 -4.72 14.02 -2.97
N GLN A 387 -4.89 12.86 -3.64
CA GLN A 387 -5.77 12.78 -4.81
C GLN A 387 -7.24 13.01 -4.43
N ALA A 388 -7.73 12.43 -3.33
CA ALA A 388 -9.09 12.67 -2.85
C ALA A 388 -9.31 14.14 -2.45
N HIS A 389 -8.33 14.76 -1.78
CA HIS A 389 -8.36 16.18 -1.46
C HIS A 389 -8.42 17.06 -2.72
N LEU A 390 -7.55 16.79 -3.71
CA LEU A 390 -7.45 17.57 -4.96
C LEU A 390 -8.73 17.53 -5.81
N VAL A 391 -9.48 16.42 -5.81
CA VAL A 391 -10.77 16.34 -6.52
C VAL A 391 -11.94 16.91 -5.72
N GLY A 392 -11.77 17.17 -4.41
CA GLY A 392 -12.83 17.67 -3.52
C GLY A 392 -13.66 16.58 -2.84
N GLY A 393 -13.18 15.34 -2.81
CA GLY A 393 -13.75 14.26 -1.99
C GLY A 393 -13.40 14.39 -0.51
N THR A 394 -13.87 13.46 0.32
CA THR A 394 -13.54 13.40 1.75
C THR A 394 -12.29 12.53 1.96
N ALA A 395 -11.21 13.11 2.49
CA ALA A 395 -9.92 12.42 2.68
C ALA A 395 -9.65 12.14 4.17
N ILE A 396 -9.65 10.86 4.59
CA ILE A 396 -9.46 10.46 5.99
C ILE A 396 -8.12 9.72 6.14
N ALA A 397 -7.19 10.33 6.85
CA ALA A 397 -5.86 9.81 7.09
C ALA A 397 -5.86 8.72 8.17
N VAL A 398 -5.39 7.53 7.83
CA VAL A 398 -5.28 6.39 8.76
C VAL A 398 -3.87 6.39 9.35
N ALA A 399 -3.73 7.02 10.50
CA ALA A 399 -2.44 7.21 11.18
C ALA A 399 -2.19 6.13 12.25
N SER A 400 -2.58 4.88 11.98
CA SER A 400 -2.41 3.78 12.95
C SER A 400 -0.95 3.49 13.29
N ASP A 401 -0.69 3.31 14.59
CA ASP A 401 0.52 2.65 15.13
C ASP A 401 0.60 1.18 14.66
N GLU A 402 1.62 0.91 13.83
CA GLU A 402 1.95 -0.42 13.31
C GLU A 402 3.03 -1.15 14.12
N GLU A 403 3.66 -0.53 15.12
CA GLU A 403 4.59 -1.21 16.01
C GLU A 403 3.83 -2.07 17.04
N THR A 404 2.71 -1.55 17.54
CA THR A 404 1.82 -2.24 18.50
C THR A 404 0.39 -2.32 17.97
N PHE A 405 0.08 -3.40 17.23
CA PHE A 405 -1.25 -3.58 16.63
C PHE A 405 -2.36 -3.50 17.68
N GLY A 406 -3.32 -2.60 17.44
CA GLY A 406 -4.44 -2.35 18.35
C GLY A 406 -4.05 -1.60 19.63
N SER A 407 -3.03 -0.74 19.57
CA SER A 407 -2.74 0.23 20.64
C SER A 407 -3.71 1.40 20.66
N GLY A 408 -4.39 1.69 19.55
CA GLY A 408 -5.25 2.86 19.39
C GLY A 408 -4.50 4.19 19.34
N HIS A 409 -3.17 4.16 19.17
CA HIS A 409 -2.35 5.37 19.10
C HIS A 409 -2.23 5.91 17.67
N ILE A 410 -2.12 7.24 17.57
CA ILE A 410 -1.76 7.96 16.34
C ILE A 410 -0.23 7.96 16.17
N ASP A 411 0.26 7.47 15.03
CA ASP A 411 1.63 7.65 14.56
C ASP A 411 1.88 9.15 14.22
N PRO A 412 2.80 9.84 14.93
CA PRO A 412 3.02 11.28 14.72
C PRO A 412 3.59 11.64 13.36
N ALA A 413 4.33 10.73 12.70
CA ALA A 413 4.92 10.95 11.39
C ALA A 413 3.88 10.79 10.27
N LYS A 414 2.99 9.77 10.37
CA LYS A 414 1.80 9.65 9.51
C LYS A 414 0.90 10.88 9.68
N ARG A 415 0.52 11.24 10.91
CA ARG A 415 -0.27 12.44 11.23
C ARG A 415 0.29 13.68 10.54
N THR A 416 1.55 14.01 10.79
CA THR A 416 2.20 15.22 10.24
C THR A 416 2.23 15.20 8.71
N ARG A 417 2.57 14.05 8.10
CA ARG A 417 2.63 13.88 6.64
C ARG A 417 1.26 14.03 5.98
N LEU A 418 0.23 13.40 6.54
CA LEU A 418 -1.08 13.26 5.90
C LEU A 418 -1.94 14.52 6.07
N THR A 419 -1.87 15.18 7.22
CA THR A 419 -2.44 16.54 7.38
C THR A 419 -1.78 17.52 6.39
N GLY A 420 -0.47 17.39 6.17
CA GLY A 420 0.29 18.22 5.22
C GLY A 420 -0.11 18.07 3.74
N VAL A 421 -0.82 17.01 3.36
CA VAL A 421 -1.34 16.80 1.99
C VAL A 421 -2.87 16.93 1.88
N GLY A 422 -3.52 17.49 2.91
CA GLY A 422 -4.91 17.93 2.84
C GLY A 422 -5.97 17.00 3.43
N ALA A 423 -5.58 16.07 4.30
CA ALA A 423 -6.55 15.26 5.06
C ALA A 423 -7.62 16.11 5.75
N ASP A 424 -8.88 15.69 5.66
CA ASP A 424 -10.03 16.27 6.36
C ASP A 424 -10.12 15.81 7.81
N ALA A 425 -9.63 14.60 8.10
CA ALA A 425 -9.50 14.06 9.44
C ALA A 425 -8.32 13.08 9.54
N VAL A 426 -7.82 12.86 10.75
CA VAL A 426 -6.81 11.85 11.11
C VAL A 426 -7.41 10.91 12.16
N ILE A 427 -7.34 9.60 11.91
CA ILE A 427 -7.85 8.56 12.81
C ILE A 427 -6.69 7.63 13.26
N PRO A 428 -6.67 7.15 14.52
CA PRO A 428 -5.75 6.08 14.92
C PRO A 428 -6.19 4.72 14.37
N ASP A 429 -7.49 4.50 14.25
CA ASP A 429 -8.16 3.28 13.83
C ASP A 429 -9.64 3.60 13.53
N TYR A 430 -10.49 2.58 13.41
CA TYR A 430 -11.90 2.72 13.05
C TYR A 430 -12.89 2.40 14.19
N ASP A 431 -12.46 2.33 15.46
CA ASP A 431 -13.35 1.95 16.57
C ASP A 431 -14.43 3.02 16.85
N ASP A 432 -14.13 4.31 16.67
CA ASP A 432 -15.12 5.41 16.67
C ASP A 432 -15.88 5.49 15.32
N LEU A 433 -16.59 4.40 15.04
CA LEU A 433 -17.44 4.22 13.87
C LEU A 433 -18.51 5.34 13.73
N PRO A 434 -19.20 5.82 14.79
CA PRO A 434 -20.18 6.91 14.67
C PRO A 434 -19.56 8.19 14.09
N THR A 435 -18.41 8.63 14.60
CA THR A 435 -17.73 9.82 14.08
C THR A 435 -17.28 9.63 12.64
N ILE A 436 -16.70 8.48 12.30
CA ILE A 436 -16.24 8.18 10.93
C ILE A 436 -17.38 8.19 9.91
N LEU A 437 -18.52 7.60 10.27
CA LEU A 437 -19.73 7.65 9.43
C LEU A 437 -20.26 9.09 9.30
N GLY A 438 -20.17 9.89 10.36
CA GLY A 438 -20.45 11.33 10.32
C GLY A 438 -19.57 12.08 9.32
N LEU A 439 -18.25 11.85 9.32
CA LEU A 439 -17.30 12.46 8.36
C LEU A 439 -17.64 12.13 6.90
N LEU A 440 -18.18 10.94 6.64
CA LEU A 440 -18.63 10.47 5.32
C LEU A 440 -20.04 10.96 4.92
N GLY A 441 -20.70 11.80 5.74
CA GLY A 441 -22.06 12.25 5.50
C GLY A 441 -23.11 11.13 5.62
N LEU A 442 -22.80 10.09 6.40
CA LEU A 442 -23.62 8.91 6.62
C LEU A 442 -24.14 8.91 8.06
N SER A 443 -25.20 9.67 8.35
CA SER A 443 -25.86 9.72 9.66
C SER A 443 -26.07 8.32 10.28
N PRO A 444 -26.14 8.17 11.62
CA PRO A 444 -26.59 6.93 12.23
C PRO A 444 -27.94 6.51 11.61
N ALA A 445 -28.10 5.21 11.34
CA ALA A 445 -29.39 4.71 10.90
C ALA A 445 -30.43 5.06 11.97
N PRO A 446 -31.64 5.52 11.61
CA PRO A 446 -32.69 5.70 12.60
C PRO A 446 -32.90 4.36 13.31
N PRO A 447 -33.17 4.36 14.63
CA PRO A 447 -33.49 3.13 15.33
C PRO A 447 -34.64 2.46 14.59
N THR A 448 -34.49 1.20 14.22
CA THR A 448 -35.58 0.40 13.65
C THR A 448 -36.68 0.36 14.70
N THR A 449 -37.72 1.17 14.49
CA THR A 449 -38.96 1.08 15.24
C THR A 449 -39.57 -0.26 14.89
N THR A 450 -39.26 -1.26 15.72
CA THR A 450 -40.05 -2.48 15.79
C THR A 450 -41.47 -2.03 16.04
N SER A 451 -42.30 -2.03 15.00
CA SER A 451 -43.72 -1.74 15.13
C SER A 451 -44.31 -2.88 15.96
N GLY A 452 -44.37 -2.63 17.27
CA GLY A 452 -45.19 -3.41 18.17
C GLY A 452 -46.60 -3.34 17.61
N ARG A 453 -47.02 -4.39 16.91
CA ARG A 453 -48.42 -4.55 16.56
C ARG A 453 -49.14 -4.62 17.89
N ASN A 454 -49.87 -3.56 18.23
CA ASN A 454 -50.89 -3.65 19.24
C ASN A 454 -51.82 -4.76 18.76
N LYS A 455 -51.78 -5.91 19.44
CA LYS A 455 -52.84 -6.89 19.30
C LYS A 455 -53.94 -6.39 20.21
N ASP A 456 -54.89 -5.69 19.61
CA ASP A 456 -56.20 -5.56 20.20
C ASP A 456 -56.72 -6.99 20.43
N ILE A 457 -57.01 -7.30 21.70
CA ILE A 457 -57.71 -8.52 22.10
C ILE A 457 -59.13 -8.05 22.45
N PRO A 458 -60.18 -8.65 21.85
CA PRO A 458 -61.56 -8.29 22.12
C PRO A 458 -62.03 -8.75 23.52
#